data_AF-A0A952XJT9-F1
#
_entry.id   AF-A0A952XJT9-F1
#
_cell.length_a   1.000
_cell.length_b   1.000
_cell.length_c   1.000
_cell.angle_alpha   90.00
_cell.angle_beta   90.00
_cell.angle_gamma   90.00
#
_symmetry.space_group_name_H-M   'P 1'
#
loop_
_entity.id
_entity.type
_entity.pdbx_description
1 polymer ?
#
loop_
_entity_poly.entity_id
_entity_poly.type
_entity_poly.pdbx_seq_one_letter_code
_entity_poly.pdbx_strand_id
1 'polypeptide(L)'
;DAVLREFPERAAIHVVRKGGTPVAAGLTFQTGGRVEVPWASSIRDFNPLCPNHLLYWDIIEGAIARGASDAGIYVGQSRNIIVRDSLAEFNVAGIEIENSFNADVFGNTVQHNTGGVLVFDLPGLPQTGGHSVRVFDNRITDNNTPNFAPAGNIVASVPTGTGVLIMANRDIHVFNNEIGGHATVNVLITAYRESFQDENYNPLPRNVMIRDNRFGNKGFGPAGDLSALAQMGVPMPDVIWDGASMYSSGGRPRTEMVRIVLRNNRSSQTGTASFLSLGIPVAGGPISEAAPDATFPPLLPLTEPERVRIRN
;
A
#
# COMPACT_ATOMS: atom_id res chain seq x y z
N ASP A 1 9.96 30.51 -16.06
CA ASP A 1 8.92 30.33 -17.10
C ASP A 1 9.31 29.49 -18.30
N ALA A 2 10.46 29.70 -18.96
CA ALA A 2 10.83 28.87 -20.13
C ALA A 2 10.96 27.37 -19.79
N VAL A 3 11.70 27.04 -18.72
CA VAL A 3 11.91 25.64 -18.28
C VAL A 3 10.60 24.96 -17.90
N LEU A 4 9.72 25.63 -17.16
CA LEU A 4 8.42 25.06 -16.75
C LEU A 4 7.47 24.83 -17.92
N ARG A 5 7.57 25.63 -18.99
CA ARG A 5 6.75 25.44 -20.20
C ARG A 5 7.26 24.33 -21.09
N GLU A 6 8.58 24.18 -21.17
CA GLU A 6 9.22 23.11 -21.97
C GLU A 6 9.11 21.75 -21.27
N PHE A 7 9.17 21.73 -19.93
CA PHE A 7 9.17 20.51 -19.12
C PHE A 7 8.10 20.54 -18.02
N PRO A 8 6.81 20.69 -18.37
CA PRO A 8 5.74 20.90 -17.40
C PRO A 8 5.54 19.73 -16.41
N GLU A 9 5.93 18.52 -16.80
CA GLU A 9 5.84 17.33 -15.94
C GLU A 9 7.14 16.99 -15.21
N ARG A 10 8.24 17.70 -15.49
CA ARG A 10 9.57 17.38 -14.95
C ARG A 10 10.23 18.54 -14.21
N ALA A 11 9.57 19.70 -14.13
CA ALA A 11 10.10 20.87 -13.46
C ALA A 11 9.01 21.53 -12.60
N ALA A 12 9.34 21.86 -11.35
CA ALA A 12 8.39 22.52 -10.44
C ALA A 12 9.08 23.63 -9.63
N ILE A 13 8.31 24.68 -9.29
CA ILE A 13 8.74 25.71 -8.32
C ILE A 13 8.01 25.46 -7.01
N HIS A 14 8.81 25.26 -5.97
CA HIS A 14 8.38 25.07 -4.59
C HIS A 14 8.48 26.40 -3.86
N VAL A 15 7.45 26.81 -3.11
CA VAL A 15 7.42 28.12 -2.44
C VAL A 15 6.92 28.00 -1.01
N VAL A 16 7.78 28.29 -0.04
CA VAL A 16 7.40 28.41 1.37
C VAL A 16 6.88 29.82 1.63
N ARG A 17 5.72 29.94 2.28
CA ARG A 17 5.09 31.23 2.61
C ARG A 17 4.89 31.41 4.11
N LYS A 18 5.07 32.65 4.59
CA LYS A 18 4.67 33.09 5.93
C LYS A 18 3.63 34.20 5.79
N GLY A 19 2.40 33.97 6.25
CA GLY A 19 1.33 34.99 6.19
C GLY A 19 1.03 35.47 4.76
N GLY A 20 1.15 34.60 3.76
CA GLY A 20 0.99 34.94 2.35
C GLY A 20 2.25 35.46 1.65
N THR A 21 3.28 35.87 2.37
CA THR A 21 4.56 36.32 1.80
C THR A 21 5.48 35.14 1.47
N PRO A 22 6.03 35.00 0.25
CA PRO A 22 7.09 34.03 -0.04
C PRO A 22 8.32 34.30 0.81
N VAL A 23 8.84 33.29 1.51
CA VAL A 23 10.02 33.40 2.38
C VAL A 23 11.16 32.47 1.96
N ALA A 24 10.86 31.41 1.20
CA ALA A 24 11.84 30.59 0.49
C ALA A 24 11.23 30.04 -0.80
N ALA A 25 12.08 29.76 -1.78
CA ALA A 25 11.67 29.09 -3.01
C ALA A 25 12.78 28.20 -3.55
N GLY A 26 12.38 27.16 -4.29
CA GLY A 26 13.29 26.23 -4.95
C GLY A 26 12.74 25.79 -6.30
N LEU A 27 13.64 25.48 -7.22
CA LEU A 27 13.33 24.87 -8.51
C LEU A 27 13.79 23.42 -8.43
N THR A 28 12.93 22.50 -8.82
CA THR A 28 13.28 21.09 -9.04
C THR A 28 13.29 20.78 -10.53
N PHE A 29 14.14 19.84 -10.92
CA PHE A 29 14.20 19.30 -12.28
C PHE A 29 14.42 17.79 -12.23
N GLN A 30 13.61 17.01 -12.93
CA GLN A 30 13.66 15.56 -12.90
C GLN A 30 14.33 14.98 -14.15
N THR A 31 15.38 14.17 -13.96
CA THR A 31 16.03 13.42 -15.03
C THR A 31 16.43 12.03 -14.51
N GLY A 32 16.17 10.97 -15.30
CA GLY A 32 16.68 9.62 -15.03
C GLY A 32 16.60 9.14 -13.57
N GLY A 33 15.40 8.91 -13.04
CA GLY A 33 15.19 8.40 -11.67
C GLY A 33 15.64 9.35 -10.54
N ARG A 34 16.06 10.57 -10.86
CA ARG A 34 16.55 11.56 -9.89
C ARG A 34 15.76 12.86 -10.00
N VAL A 35 15.50 13.47 -8.84
CA VAL A 35 15.04 14.85 -8.72
C VAL A 35 16.22 15.69 -8.27
N GLU A 36 16.61 16.65 -9.10
CA GLU A 36 17.67 17.61 -8.78
C GLU A 36 17.06 18.92 -8.30
N VAL A 37 17.74 19.57 -7.35
CA VAL A 37 17.40 20.92 -6.88
C VAL A 37 18.49 21.87 -7.40
N PRO A 38 18.43 22.31 -8.67
CA PRO A 38 19.44 23.21 -9.23
C PRO A 38 19.51 24.56 -8.50
N TRP A 39 18.41 24.95 -7.84
CA TRP A 39 18.34 26.20 -7.09
C TRP A 39 17.36 26.10 -5.93
N ALA A 40 17.79 26.55 -4.75
CA ALA A 40 16.95 26.77 -3.58
C ALA A 40 17.49 27.97 -2.80
N SER A 41 16.61 28.82 -2.29
CA SER A 41 16.99 30.02 -1.55
C SER A 41 15.92 30.49 -0.58
N SER A 42 16.36 31.10 0.53
CA SER A 42 15.51 31.77 1.51
C SER A 42 15.87 33.25 1.62
N ILE A 43 14.87 34.07 1.96
CA ILE A 43 15.08 35.46 2.31
C ILE A 43 15.81 35.52 3.65
N ARG A 44 16.92 36.26 3.70
CA ARG A 44 17.83 36.34 4.86
C ARG A 44 17.13 36.67 6.17
N ASP A 45 16.18 37.60 6.15
CA ASP A 45 15.43 38.04 7.33
C ASP A 45 14.64 36.91 8.00
N PHE A 46 14.35 35.84 7.26
CA PHE A 46 13.60 34.69 7.75
C PHE A 46 14.49 33.48 8.09
N ASN A 47 15.81 33.57 7.92
CA ASN A 47 16.73 32.46 8.24
C ASN A 47 16.58 31.89 9.67
N PRO A 48 16.30 32.69 10.73
CA PRO A 48 16.04 32.15 12.07
C PRO A 48 14.83 31.22 12.17
N LEU A 49 13.92 31.24 11.18
CA LEU A 49 12.77 30.35 11.09
C LEU A 49 13.06 29.09 10.26
N CYS A 50 14.29 28.95 9.75
CA CYS A 50 14.73 27.83 8.94
C CYS A 50 13.81 27.48 7.75
N PRO A 51 13.33 28.45 6.93
CA PRO A 51 12.37 28.20 5.86
C PRO A 51 12.91 27.27 4.76
N ASN A 52 14.24 27.16 4.61
CA ASN A 52 14.84 26.16 3.72
C ASN A 52 14.57 24.72 4.17
N HIS A 53 14.42 24.44 5.47
CA HIS A 53 14.08 23.09 5.93
C HIS A 53 12.67 22.70 5.48
N LEU A 54 11.71 23.61 5.64
CA LEU A 54 10.36 23.45 5.10
C LEU A 54 10.35 23.34 3.57
N LEU A 55 11.21 24.09 2.88
CA LEU A 55 11.35 24.01 1.43
C LEU A 55 11.88 22.65 0.98
N TYR A 56 12.93 22.15 1.61
CA TYR A 56 13.47 20.83 1.29
C TYR A 56 12.51 19.71 1.67
N TRP A 57 11.77 19.87 2.77
CA TRP A 57 10.68 18.96 3.11
C TRP A 57 9.61 18.91 2.01
N ASP A 58 9.12 20.06 1.55
CA ASP A 58 8.15 20.17 0.44
C ASP A 58 8.69 19.57 -0.87
N ILE A 59 9.97 19.77 -1.16
CA ILE A 59 10.65 19.16 -2.31
C ILE A 59 10.73 17.63 -2.19
N ILE A 60 11.03 17.11 -0.99
CA ILE A 60 11.11 15.67 -0.72
C ILE A 60 9.69 15.06 -0.72
N GLU A 61 8.69 15.76 -0.21
CA GLU A 61 7.26 15.39 -0.27
C GLU A 61 6.79 15.31 -1.73
N GLY A 62 7.26 16.22 -2.60
CA GLY A 62 7.03 16.19 -4.04
C GLY A 62 7.99 15.29 -4.84
N ALA A 63 8.98 14.65 -4.20
CA ALA A 63 9.95 13.80 -4.88
C ALA A 63 9.27 12.47 -5.26
N ILE A 64 8.86 12.39 -6.52
CA ILE A 64 8.28 11.23 -7.17
C ILE A 64 9.14 9.98 -6.88
N ALA A 65 8.57 9.00 -6.18
CA ALA A 65 9.23 7.74 -5.93
C ALA A 65 9.08 6.81 -7.15
N ARG A 66 10.18 6.58 -7.87
CA ARG A 66 10.20 5.85 -9.14
C ARG A 66 11.35 4.86 -9.26
N GLY A 67 11.07 3.69 -9.87
CA GLY A 67 12.09 2.72 -10.29
C GLY A 67 12.74 1.93 -9.15
N ALA A 68 12.20 1.99 -7.94
CA ALA A 68 12.72 1.23 -6.81
C ALA A 68 12.39 -0.26 -6.98
N SER A 69 13.40 -1.13 -6.85
CA SER A 69 13.26 -2.58 -6.87
C SER A 69 12.65 -3.17 -5.59
N ASP A 70 12.32 -2.29 -4.65
CA ASP A 70 11.63 -2.59 -3.41
C ASP A 70 10.40 -1.66 -3.32
N ALA A 71 10.33 -0.76 -2.35
CA ALA A 71 9.27 0.24 -2.28
C ALA A 71 9.70 1.62 -2.80
N GLY A 72 8.78 2.32 -3.46
CA GLY A 72 8.94 3.74 -3.79
C GLY A 72 8.96 4.59 -2.52
N ILE A 73 7.94 4.43 -1.69
CA ILE A 73 7.87 5.01 -0.34
C ILE A 73 7.88 3.87 0.66
N TYR A 74 9.02 3.66 1.32
CA TYR A 74 9.19 2.65 2.35
C TYR A 74 9.05 3.27 3.74
N VAL A 75 8.15 2.71 4.57
CA VAL A 75 8.10 3.00 6.01
C VAL A 75 8.07 1.70 6.80
N GLY A 76 9.26 1.28 7.24
CA GLY A 76 9.45 0.10 8.08
C GLY A 76 9.62 0.44 9.56
N GLN A 77 9.16 -0.46 10.42
CA GLN A 77 9.50 -0.49 11.86
C GLN A 77 9.32 0.87 12.58
N SER A 78 8.25 1.58 12.22
CA SER A 78 7.97 2.95 12.67
C SER A 78 6.63 3.08 13.39
N ARG A 79 6.37 4.25 13.99
CA ARG A 79 5.15 4.58 14.76
C ARG A 79 4.68 5.99 14.41
N ASN A 80 3.36 6.22 14.41
CA ASN A 80 2.76 7.53 14.17
C ASN A 80 3.14 8.10 12.80
N ILE A 81 2.76 7.36 11.76
CA ILE A 81 3.22 7.59 10.39
C ILE A 81 2.15 8.34 9.61
N ILE A 82 2.57 9.33 8.84
CA ILE A 82 1.72 9.98 7.84
C ILE A 82 2.43 9.91 6.49
N VAL A 83 1.81 9.22 5.54
CA VAL A 83 2.21 9.22 4.12
C VAL A 83 1.08 9.85 3.34
N ARG A 84 1.29 11.04 2.79
CA ARG A 84 0.24 11.77 2.11
C ARG A 84 0.71 12.56 0.92
N ASP A 85 -0.25 12.88 0.05
CA ASP A 85 -0.08 13.82 -1.06
C ASP A 85 1.12 13.49 -1.98
N SER A 86 1.50 12.21 -2.05
CA SER A 86 2.68 11.72 -2.76
C SER A 86 2.33 10.99 -4.07
N LEU A 87 3.28 10.98 -5.02
CA LEU A 87 3.22 10.17 -6.25
C LEU A 87 4.24 9.01 -6.19
N ALA A 88 3.75 7.78 -6.23
CA ALA A 88 4.57 6.56 -6.27
C ALA A 88 4.26 5.73 -7.52
N GLU A 89 5.25 5.56 -8.40
CA GLU A 89 5.03 4.83 -9.66
C GLU A 89 6.27 4.12 -10.22
N PHE A 90 6.08 3.09 -11.02
CA PHE A 90 7.16 2.28 -11.61
C PHE A 90 8.11 1.63 -10.58
N ASN A 91 7.62 1.33 -9.38
CA ASN A 91 8.35 0.57 -8.35
C ASN A 91 7.83 -0.88 -8.26
N VAL A 92 8.46 -1.72 -7.45
CA VAL A 92 7.85 -3.01 -7.08
C VAL A 92 6.66 -2.74 -6.16
N ALA A 93 6.90 -2.21 -4.96
CA ALA A 93 5.87 -1.66 -4.09
C ALA A 93 5.76 -0.15 -4.32
N GLY A 94 4.56 0.38 -4.55
CA GLY A 94 4.38 1.83 -4.61
C GLY A 94 4.64 2.47 -3.25
N ILE A 95 3.82 2.09 -2.27
CA ILE A 95 3.97 2.48 -0.86
C ILE A 95 3.98 1.22 -0.01
N GLU A 96 4.90 1.17 0.93
CA GLU A 96 5.03 0.07 1.87
C GLU A 96 4.98 0.54 3.32
N ILE A 97 4.13 -0.12 4.11
CA ILE A 97 4.06 0.00 5.57
C ILE A 97 4.43 -1.37 6.15
N GLU A 98 5.68 -1.52 6.57
CA GLU A 98 6.24 -2.77 7.10
C GLU A 98 6.39 -2.70 8.62
N ASN A 99 5.88 -3.71 9.34
CA ASN A 99 6.13 -3.90 10.78
C ASN A 99 5.89 -2.63 11.61
N SER A 100 4.88 -1.84 11.22
CA SER A 100 4.67 -0.48 11.70
C SER A 100 3.31 -0.30 12.36
N PHE A 101 3.21 0.72 13.22
CA PHE A 101 2.02 0.98 14.01
C PHE A 101 1.47 2.37 13.77
N ASN A 102 0.14 2.50 13.78
CA ASN A 102 -0.54 3.78 13.75
C ASN A 102 -0.12 4.62 12.54
N ALA A 103 -0.59 4.23 11.36
CA ALA A 103 -0.20 4.85 10.09
C ALA A 103 -1.42 5.33 9.30
N ASP A 104 -1.34 6.56 8.81
CA ASP A 104 -2.29 7.16 7.89
C ASP A 104 -1.64 7.30 6.51
N VAL A 105 -2.17 6.58 5.52
CA VAL A 105 -1.74 6.63 4.12
C VAL A 105 -2.87 7.20 3.29
N PHE A 106 -2.80 8.49 2.91
CA PHE A 106 -3.92 9.16 2.26
C PHE A 106 -3.60 10.27 1.26
N GLY A 107 -4.48 10.52 0.30
CA GLY A 107 -4.28 11.57 -0.71
C GLY A 107 -3.16 11.26 -1.71
N ASN A 108 -2.66 10.02 -1.75
CA ASN A 108 -1.57 9.64 -2.64
C ASN A 108 -2.09 9.19 -4.01
N THR A 109 -1.26 9.37 -5.04
CA THR A 109 -1.41 8.73 -6.34
C THR A 109 -0.40 7.59 -6.45
N VAL A 110 -0.88 6.35 -6.53
CA VAL A 110 -0.06 5.14 -6.51
C VAL A 110 -0.36 4.32 -7.76
N GLN A 111 0.47 4.47 -8.78
CA GLN A 111 0.16 3.95 -10.11
C GLN A 111 1.33 3.28 -10.80
N HIS A 112 1.08 2.37 -11.73
CA HIS A 112 2.14 1.75 -12.55
C HIS A 112 3.27 1.07 -11.75
N ASN A 113 3.03 0.63 -10.52
CA ASN A 113 3.94 -0.23 -9.76
C ASN A 113 3.66 -1.71 -10.04
N THR A 114 4.43 -2.64 -9.46
CA THR A 114 4.04 -4.07 -9.45
C THR A 114 2.84 -4.29 -8.53
N GLY A 115 2.94 -3.78 -7.30
CA GLY A 115 1.89 -3.68 -6.31
C GLY A 115 1.72 -2.21 -5.86
N GLY A 116 0.49 -1.78 -5.62
CA GLY A 116 0.21 -0.39 -5.23
C GLY A 116 0.60 -0.08 -3.79
N VAL A 117 -0.30 -0.32 -2.84
CA VAL A 117 -0.06 -0.10 -1.41
C VAL A 117 0.05 -1.44 -0.69
N LEU A 118 1.16 -1.66 0.01
CA LEU A 118 1.46 -2.89 0.72
C LEU A 118 1.51 -2.59 2.21
N VAL A 119 0.74 -3.33 2.99
CA VAL A 119 0.70 -3.22 4.45
C VAL A 119 0.95 -4.61 5.01
N PHE A 120 2.12 -4.81 5.62
CA PHE A 120 2.48 -6.14 6.09
C PHE A 120 3.38 -6.18 7.31
N ASP A 121 3.39 -7.34 7.95
CA ASP A 121 4.41 -7.71 8.93
C ASP A 121 5.27 -8.87 8.39
N LEU A 122 6.53 -8.88 8.79
CA LEU A 122 7.48 -9.98 8.63
C LEU A 122 7.95 -10.51 9.98
N PRO A 123 8.26 -11.81 10.08
CA PRO A 123 8.82 -12.42 11.28
C PRO A 123 10.28 -12.01 11.49
N GLY A 124 10.76 -12.04 12.74
CA GLY A 124 12.20 -11.95 13.04
C GLY A 124 12.81 -10.55 12.92
N LEU A 125 11.98 -9.50 12.87
CA LEU A 125 12.43 -8.11 12.90
C LEU A 125 12.36 -7.53 14.34
N PRO A 126 13.21 -6.54 14.69
CA PRO A 126 13.18 -5.90 16.02
C PRO A 126 11.82 -5.32 16.41
N GLN A 127 11.12 -4.71 15.47
CA GLN A 127 9.73 -4.29 15.66
C GLN A 127 8.78 -5.31 15.02
N THR A 128 7.81 -5.81 15.79
CA THR A 128 6.83 -6.80 15.33
C THR A 128 5.41 -6.41 15.69
N GLY A 129 4.45 -7.05 15.01
CA GLY A 129 3.05 -6.95 15.34
C GLY A 129 2.43 -5.63 14.92
N GLY A 130 2.81 -5.09 13.76
CA GLY A 130 2.21 -3.93 13.16
C GLY A 130 0.68 -3.97 13.18
N HIS A 131 0.09 -2.79 13.34
CA HIS A 131 -1.35 -2.65 13.43
C HIS A 131 -1.80 -1.20 13.24
N SER A 132 -3.11 -1.02 13.13
CA SER A 132 -3.74 0.30 13.13
C SER A 132 -3.30 1.14 11.93
N VAL A 133 -3.45 0.59 10.73
CA VAL A 133 -3.14 1.28 9.47
C VAL A 133 -4.43 1.66 8.75
N ARG A 134 -4.51 2.92 8.33
CA ARG A 134 -5.62 3.48 7.56
C ARG A 134 -5.11 3.88 6.18
N VAL A 135 -5.65 3.25 5.14
CA VAL A 135 -5.37 3.55 3.74
C VAL A 135 -6.61 4.19 3.15
N PHE A 136 -6.61 5.50 2.94
CA PHE A 136 -7.84 6.20 2.55
C PHE A 136 -7.65 7.38 1.62
N ASP A 137 -8.68 7.74 0.85
CA ASP A 137 -8.65 8.87 -0.09
C ASP A 137 -7.45 8.82 -1.06
N ASN A 138 -6.97 7.63 -1.44
CA ASN A 138 -5.91 7.45 -2.43
C ASN A 138 -6.49 7.10 -3.81
N ARG A 139 -5.73 7.42 -4.85
CA ARG A 139 -5.92 6.87 -6.20
C ARG A 139 -4.87 5.79 -6.43
N ILE A 140 -5.29 4.53 -6.45
CA ILE A 140 -4.43 3.36 -6.59
C ILE A 140 -4.78 2.70 -7.91
N THR A 141 -4.06 3.01 -8.99
CA THR A 141 -4.51 2.64 -10.35
C THR A 141 -3.42 2.06 -11.22
N ASP A 142 -3.76 1.10 -12.07
CA ASP A 142 -2.87 0.62 -13.14
C ASP A 142 -1.50 0.10 -12.68
N ASN A 143 -1.41 -0.43 -11.45
CA ASN A 143 -0.21 -1.07 -10.90
C ASN A 143 0.05 -2.43 -11.57
N ASN A 144 0.66 -2.42 -12.75
CA ASN A 144 0.89 -3.59 -13.61
C ASN A 144 2.35 -3.75 -14.07
N THR A 145 3.30 -3.02 -13.49
CA THR A 145 4.72 -3.14 -13.87
C THR A 145 5.21 -4.56 -13.51
N PRO A 146 5.97 -5.24 -14.40
CA PRO A 146 6.53 -6.54 -14.07
C PRO A 146 7.39 -6.49 -12.81
N ASN A 147 7.26 -7.47 -11.91
CA ASN A 147 8.07 -7.53 -10.70
C ASN A 147 9.56 -7.64 -11.06
N PHE A 148 10.36 -6.70 -10.55
CA PHE A 148 11.81 -6.62 -10.76
C PHE A 148 12.59 -6.62 -9.45
N ALA A 149 11.97 -7.07 -8.36
CA ALA A 149 12.66 -7.23 -7.09
C ALA A 149 13.73 -8.32 -7.18
N PRO A 150 14.87 -8.17 -6.48
CA PRO A 150 15.85 -9.23 -6.35
C PRO A 150 15.22 -10.49 -5.73
N ALA A 151 15.62 -11.66 -6.24
CA ALA A 151 15.20 -12.92 -5.66
C ALA A 151 15.62 -13.00 -4.18
N GLY A 152 14.70 -13.44 -3.32
CA GLY A 152 14.90 -13.51 -1.87
C GLY A 152 14.32 -12.31 -1.10
N ASN A 153 14.03 -11.18 -1.77
CA ASN A 153 13.25 -10.10 -1.15
C ASN A 153 11.79 -10.52 -1.03
N ILE A 154 11.11 -10.16 0.07
CA ILE A 154 9.71 -10.57 0.26
C ILE A 154 8.79 -10.00 -0.82
N VAL A 155 9.04 -8.77 -1.25
CA VAL A 155 8.25 -8.10 -2.30
C VAL A 155 8.40 -8.75 -3.68
N ALA A 156 9.39 -9.64 -3.88
CA ALA A 156 9.50 -10.46 -5.09
C ALA A 156 8.33 -11.45 -5.23
N SER A 157 7.64 -11.76 -4.13
CA SER A 157 6.45 -12.62 -4.13
C SER A 157 5.15 -11.87 -4.47
N VAL A 158 5.18 -10.53 -4.53
CA VAL A 158 4.00 -9.72 -4.82
C VAL A 158 3.54 -9.98 -6.26
N PRO A 159 2.32 -10.48 -6.47
CA PRO A 159 1.80 -10.69 -7.81
C PRO A 159 1.71 -9.35 -8.55
N THR A 160 2.30 -9.27 -9.74
CA THR A 160 2.09 -8.15 -10.66
C THR A 160 0.60 -7.90 -10.85
N GLY A 161 0.16 -6.65 -10.83
CA GLY A 161 -1.26 -6.36 -10.95
C GLY A 161 -2.00 -6.37 -9.63
N THR A 162 -1.34 -6.06 -8.51
CA THR A 162 -2.00 -5.98 -7.19
C THR A 162 -2.24 -4.53 -6.80
N GLY A 163 -3.48 -4.16 -6.49
CA GLY A 163 -3.83 -2.82 -6.03
C GLY A 163 -3.36 -2.55 -4.60
N VAL A 164 -3.99 -3.23 -3.64
CA VAL A 164 -3.63 -3.20 -2.22
C VAL A 164 -3.32 -4.60 -1.73
N LEU A 165 -2.22 -4.78 -1.00
CA LEU A 165 -1.87 -6.03 -0.34
C LEU A 165 -1.87 -5.82 1.18
N ILE A 166 -2.58 -6.69 1.89
CA ILE A 166 -2.60 -6.76 3.34
C ILE A 166 -2.10 -8.14 3.73
N MET A 167 -0.92 -8.21 4.36
CA MET A 167 -0.32 -9.49 4.74
C MET A 167 0.08 -9.52 6.21
N ALA A 168 -0.40 -10.53 6.95
CA ALA A 168 -0.01 -10.78 8.35
C ALA A 168 -0.14 -9.58 9.33
N ASN A 169 -0.95 -8.57 8.98
CA ASN A 169 -1.12 -7.36 9.78
C ASN A 169 -2.53 -7.29 10.39
N ARG A 170 -2.77 -6.38 11.35
CA ARG A 170 -4.09 -6.29 12.00
C ARG A 170 -4.64 -4.88 12.21
N ASP A 171 -5.96 -4.79 12.33
CA ASP A 171 -6.67 -3.53 12.54
C ASP A 171 -6.43 -2.57 11.36
N ILE A 172 -6.72 -3.07 10.14
CA ILE A 172 -6.46 -2.38 8.88
C ILE A 172 -7.75 -1.88 8.28
N HIS A 173 -7.79 -0.60 7.92
CA HIS A 173 -8.95 0.04 7.33
C HIS A 173 -8.58 0.61 5.96
N VAL A 174 -9.16 0.05 4.90
CA VAL A 174 -9.01 0.54 3.52
C VAL A 174 -10.33 1.18 3.09
N PHE A 175 -10.38 2.50 2.96
CA PHE A 175 -11.64 3.18 2.69
C PHE A 175 -11.57 4.44 1.84
N ASN A 176 -12.66 4.76 1.14
CA ASN A 176 -12.77 5.95 0.28
C ASN A 176 -11.68 6.06 -0.81
N ASN A 177 -11.08 4.94 -1.22
CA ASN A 177 -10.08 4.95 -2.29
C ASN A 177 -10.73 4.71 -3.66
N GLU A 178 -10.04 5.17 -4.70
CA GLU A 178 -10.28 4.75 -6.08
C GLU A 178 -9.23 3.69 -6.44
N ILE A 179 -9.65 2.45 -6.62
CA ILE A 179 -8.75 1.29 -6.78
C ILE A 179 -9.12 0.52 -8.05
N GLY A 180 -8.25 0.45 -9.05
CA GLY A 180 -8.59 -0.24 -10.29
C GLY A 180 -7.56 -0.21 -11.41
N GLY A 181 -7.82 -0.93 -12.48
CA GLY A 181 -6.87 -1.11 -13.57
C GLY A 181 -5.78 -2.15 -13.26
N HIS A 182 -6.02 -3.05 -12.31
CA HIS A 182 -5.00 -3.99 -11.83
C HIS A 182 -5.09 -5.35 -12.53
N ALA A 183 -3.99 -5.85 -13.12
CA ALA A 183 -3.98 -7.06 -13.92
C ALA A 183 -4.42 -8.30 -13.13
N THR A 184 -4.20 -8.32 -11.81
CA THR A 184 -4.57 -9.42 -10.92
C THR A 184 -5.79 -9.08 -10.07
N VAL A 185 -5.67 -8.19 -9.08
CA VAL A 185 -6.73 -7.98 -8.07
C VAL A 185 -6.67 -6.56 -7.48
N ASN A 186 -7.83 -6.03 -7.05
CA ASN A 186 -7.90 -4.71 -6.41
C ASN A 186 -7.41 -4.75 -4.96
N VAL A 187 -7.85 -5.74 -4.16
CA VAL A 187 -7.37 -5.95 -2.78
C VAL A 187 -7.06 -7.43 -2.55
N LEU A 188 -5.83 -7.73 -2.14
CA LEU A 188 -5.39 -9.05 -1.72
C LEU A 188 -5.14 -9.06 -0.20
N ILE A 189 -5.83 -9.94 0.50
CA ILE A 189 -5.68 -10.18 1.93
C ILE A 189 -5.10 -11.59 2.10
N THR A 190 -3.91 -11.71 2.68
CA THR A 190 -3.22 -13.00 2.76
C THR A 190 -2.49 -13.15 4.09
N ALA A 191 -2.32 -14.39 4.53
CA ALA A 191 -1.36 -14.71 5.55
C ALA A 191 0.06 -14.69 5.00
N TYR A 192 1.05 -14.54 5.88
CA TYR A 192 2.44 -14.83 5.55
C TYR A 192 2.61 -16.33 5.33
N ARG A 193 3.30 -16.70 4.25
CA ARG A 193 3.27 -18.06 3.70
C ARG A 193 4.51 -18.89 4.01
N GLU A 194 5.64 -18.23 4.25
CA GLU A 194 6.90 -18.94 4.50
C GLU A 194 6.99 -19.46 5.93
N SER A 195 7.82 -20.49 6.12
CA SER A 195 8.15 -20.96 7.46
C SER A 195 8.89 -19.89 8.26
N PHE A 196 8.63 -19.80 9.56
CA PHE A 196 9.27 -18.85 10.46
C PHE A 196 9.55 -19.48 11.83
N GLN A 197 10.51 -18.90 12.57
CA GLN A 197 10.91 -19.35 13.90
C GLN A 197 10.45 -18.41 15.03
N ASP A 198 9.93 -17.24 14.69
CA ASP A 198 9.46 -16.25 15.66
C ASP A 198 8.17 -16.73 16.35
N GLU A 199 8.29 -17.15 17.61
CA GLU A 199 7.16 -17.67 18.40
C GLU A 199 6.09 -16.62 18.73
N ASN A 200 6.44 -15.34 18.63
CA ASN A 200 5.54 -14.21 18.89
C ASN A 200 4.90 -13.68 17.60
N TYR A 201 5.36 -14.13 16.44
CA TYR A 201 4.79 -13.75 15.17
C TYR A 201 3.43 -14.40 14.94
N ASN A 202 2.52 -13.62 14.36
CA ASN A 202 1.23 -14.10 13.92
C ASN A 202 1.10 -13.80 12.43
N PRO A 203 1.05 -14.83 11.56
CA PRO A 203 1.06 -14.66 10.12
C PRO A 203 -0.33 -14.28 9.58
N LEU A 204 -1.39 -14.26 10.39
CA LEU A 204 -2.76 -14.08 9.90
C LEU A 204 -3.13 -12.59 9.79
N PRO A 205 -3.79 -12.18 8.69
CA PRO A 205 -4.40 -10.86 8.59
C PRO A 205 -5.65 -10.83 9.48
N ARG A 206 -5.77 -9.85 10.39
CA ARG A 206 -6.85 -9.83 11.39
C ARG A 206 -7.53 -8.48 11.46
N ASN A 207 -8.85 -8.44 11.63
CA ASN A 207 -9.63 -7.20 11.76
C ASN A 207 -9.40 -6.25 10.57
N VAL A 208 -9.74 -6.70 9.37
CA VAL A 208 -9.60 -5.92 8.14
C VAL A 208 -10.96 -5.38 7.73
N MET A 209 -11.07 -4.07 7.58
CA MET A 209 -12.25 -3.36 7.08
C MET A 209 -11.95 -2.79 5.70
N ILE A 210 -12.69 -3.24 4.69
CA ILE A 210 -12.66 -2.68 3.34
C ILE A 210 -14.00 -1.98 3.11
N ARG A 211 -14.04 -0.65 3.07
CA ARG A 211 -15.32 0.07 2.98
C ARG A 211 -15.33 1.29 2.09
N ASP A 212 -16.47 1.58 1.49
CA ASP A 212 -16.72 2.84 0.77
C ASP A 212 -15.70 3.11 -0.38
N ASN A 213 -15.03 2.08 -0.91
CA ASN A 213 -14.10 2.21 -2.04
C ASN A 213 -14.85 2.14 -3.38
N ARG A 214 -14.28 2.80 -4.39
CA ARG A 214 -14.68 2.67 -5.80
C ARG A 214 -13.69 1.75 -6.51
N PHE A 215 -14.12 0.53 -6.81
CA PHE A 215 -13.36 -0.46 -7.54
C PHE A 215 -13.53 -0.31 -9.06
N GLY A 216 -12.42 -0.42 -9.78
CA GLY A 216 -12.35 -0.41 -11.24
C GLY A 216 -12.07 -1.78 -11.84
N ASN A 217 -11.63 -1.78 -13.10
CA ASN A 217 -11.26 -3.00 -13.84
C ASN A 217 -10.17 -3.81 -13.10
N LYS A 218 -10.25 -5.13 -13.15
CA LYS A 218 -9.28 -6.03 -12.52
C LYS A 218 -9.23 -7.38 -13.21
N GLY A 219 -8.15 -8.13 -13.01
CA GLY A 219 -8.10 -9.56 -13.34
C GLY A 219 -7.96 -9.88 -14.83
N PHE A 220 -7.45 -8.94 -15.64
CA PHE A 220 -7.23 -9.13 -17.07
C PHE A 220 -5.88 -9.78 -17.41
N GLY A 221 -5.02 -9.99 -16.40
CA GLY A 221 -3.79 -10.77 -16.51
C GLY A 221 -3.33 -11.27 -15.13
N PRO A 222 -4.07 -12.19 -14.48
CA PRO A 222 -3.75 -12.62 -13.13
C PRO A 222 -2.39 -13.32 -13.04
N ALA A 223 -1.60 -12.94 -12.05
CA ALA A 223 -0.24 -13.44 -11.81
C ALA A 223 -0.15 -14.24 -10.50
N GLY A 224 0.99 -14.93 -10.31
CA GLY A 224 1.22 -15.79 -9.15
C GLY A 224 0.21 -16.94 -9.06
N ASP A 225 -0.10 -17.39 -7.85
CA ASP A 225 -1.04 -18.49 -7.62
C ASP A 225 -2.48 -18.17 -8.06
N LEU A 226 -2.82 -16.88 -8.16
CA LEU A 226 -4.14 -16.43 -8.60
C LEU A 226 -4.36 -16.68 -10.11
N SER A 227 -3.29 -16.90 -10.87
CA SER A 227 -3.40 -17.31 -12.28
C SER A 227 -4.13 -18.64 -12.46
N ALA A 228 -4.02 -19.55 -11.49
CA ALA A 228 -4.71 -20.84 -11.52
C ALA A 228 -6.24 -20.67 -11.46
N LEU A 229 -6.73 -19.71 -10.67
CA LEU A 229 -8.17 -19.42 -10.57
C LEU A 229 -8.74 -18.97 -11.91
N ALA A 230 -7.99 -18.11 -12.62
CA ALA A 230 -8.37 -17.64 -13.95
C ALA A 230 -8.38 -18.79 -14.98
N GLN A 231 -7.40 -19.70 -14.91
CA GLN A 231 -7.36 -20.90 -15.77
C GLN A 231 -8.54 -21.85 -15.50
N MET A 232 -9.07 -21.87 -14.29
CA MET A 232 -10.28 -22.60 -13.91
C MET A 232 -11.58 -21.87 -14.32
N GLY A 233 -11.49 -20.72 -14.98
CA GLY A 233 -12.63 -19.94 -15.44
C GLY A 233 -13.33 -19.14 -14.33
N VAL A 234 -12.71 -19.01 -13.15
CA VAL A 234 -13.24 -18.19 -12.05
C VAL A 234 -13.00 -16.71 -12.37
N PRO A 235 -14.05 -15.87 -12.48
CA PRO A 235 -13.86 -14.44 -12.65
C PRO A 235 -13.15 -13.84 -11.43
N MET A 236 -12.12 -13.01 -11.65
CA MET A 236 -11.41 -12.39 -10.52
C MET A 236 -12.28 -11.36 -9.80
N PRO A 237 -12.47 -11.51 -8.48
CA PRO A 237 -13.25 -10.57 -7.68
C PRO A 237 -12.45 -9.30 -7.39
N ASP A 238 -13.11 -8.29 -6.81
CA ASP A 238 -12.43 -7.08 -6.36
C ASP A 238 -11.55 -7.35 -5.14
N VAL A 239 -12.04 -8.15 -4.19
CA VAL A 239 -11.33 -8.50 -2.96
C VAL A 239 -11.14 -10.02 -2.87
N ILE A 240 -9.88 -10.44 -2.68
CA ILE A 240 -9.53 -11.84 -2.39
C ILE A 240 -9.00 -11.93 -0.97
N TRP A 241 -9.44 -12.94 -0.24
CA TRP A 241 -8.82 -13.40 1.01
C TRP A 241 -8.33 -14.84 0.83
N ASP A 242 -7.13 -15.18 1.27
CA ASP A 242 -6.62 -16.56 1.21
C ASP A 242 -7.47 -17.57 2.01
N GLY A 243 -8.19 -17.13 3.05
CA GLY A 243 -9.02 -17.97 3.91
C GLY A 243 -8.29 -18.56 5.12
N ALA A 244 -7.01 -18.21 5.33
CA ALA A 244 -6.21 -18.79 6.39
C ALA A 244 -6.71 -18.37 7.77
N SER A 245 -6.93 -19.35 8.65
CA SER A 245 -7.28 -19.15 10.06
C SER A 245 -6.44 -20.00 11.01
N MET A 246 -5.63 -20.90 10.45
CA MET A 246 -4.70 -21.75 11.18
C MET A 246 -3.26 -21.45 10.78
N TYR A 247 -2.32 -21.64 11.71
CA TYR A 247 -0.89 -21.54 11.44
C TYR A 247 -0.08 -22.35 12.44
N SER A 248 1.21 -22.56 12.17
CA SER A 248 2.14 -23.20 13.11
C SER A 248 3.12 -22.16 13.66
N SER A 249 3.35 -22.17 14.97
CA SER A 249 4.34 -21.32 15.64
C SER A 249 5.05 -22.15 16.72
N GLY A 250 6.38 -22.22 16.65
CA GLY A 250 7.18 -23.10 17.52
C GLY A 250 6.81 -24.58 17.39
N GLY A 251 6.38 -25.01 16.18
CA GLY A 251 5.91 -26.38 15.93
C GLY A 251 4.53 -26.71 16.52
N ARG A 252 3.81 -25.72 17.05
CA ARG A 252 2.47 -25.91 17.64
C ARG A 252 1.41 -25.29 16.73
N PRO A 253 0.34 -26.04 16.39
CA PRO A 253 -0.77 -25.47 15.64
C PRO A 253 -1.50 -24.43 16.49
N ARG A 254 -1.88 -23.33 15.85
CA ARG A 254 -2.71 -22.27 16.39
C ARG A 254 -3.88 -22.02 15.45
N THR A 255 -5.02 -21.66 16.02
CA THR A 255 -6.23 -21.30 15.28
C THR A 255 -6.74 -19.99 15.84
N GLU A 256 -7.00 -19.02 14.98
CA GLU A 256 -7.58 -17.74 15.37
C GLU A 256 -8.72 -17.36 14.43
N MET A 257 -9.70 -16.62 14.98
CA MET A 257 -10.75 -16.05 14.15
C MET A 257 -10.19 -14.87 13.36
N VAL A 258 -10.26 -14.98 12.03
CA VAL A 258 -9.97 -13.86 11.12
C VAL A 258 -11.26 -13.12 10.80
N ARG A 259 -11.29 -11.83 11.11
CA ARG A 259 -12.42 -10.94 10.83
C ARG A 259 -12.10 -10.04 9.65
N ILE A 260 -12.78 -10.27 8.54
CA ILE A 260 -12.77 -9.40 7.36
C ILE A 260 -14.16 -8.80 7.22
N VAL A 261 -14.28 -7.51 6.92
CA VAL A 261 -15.58 -6.85 6.73
C VAL A 261 -15.54 -6.02 5.45
N LEU A 262 -16.53 -6.24 4.58
CA LEU A 262 -16.71 -5.47 3.35
C LEU A 262 -18.01 -4.69 3.46
N ARG A 263 -17.94 -3.36 3.32
CA ARG A 263 -19.13 -2.50 3.46
C ARG A 263 -19.17 -1.40 2.40
N ASN A 264 -20.29 -1.23 1.70
CA ASN A 264 -20.53 -0.11 0.78
C ASN A 264 -19.49 0.08 -0.35
N ASN A 265 -18.67 -0.92 -0.68
CA ASN A 265 -17.78 -0.82 -1.83
C ASN A 265 -18.59 -0.98 -3.12
N ARG A 266 -18.23 -0.21 -4.16
CA ARG A 266 -18.88 -0.26 -5.48
C ARG A 266 -17.87 -0.68 -6.52
N SER A 267 -18.30 -1.46 -7.50
CA SER A 267 -17.48 -1.79 -8.67
C SER A 267 -18.04 -1.10 -9.90
N SER A 268 -17.18 -0.50 -10.73
CA SER A 268 -17.59 0.09 -12.00
C SER A 268 -18.01 -0.95 -13.04
N GLN A 269 -17.66 -2.23 -12.85
CA GLN A 269 -18.00 -3.32 -13.76
C GLN A 269 -19.35 -3.96 -13.42
N THR A 270 -19.64 -4.15 -12.14
CA THR A 270 -20.78 -4.94 -11.65
C THR A 270 -21.76 -4.13 -10.79
N GLY A 271 -21.49 -2.85 -10.52
CA GLY A 271 -22.27 -1.97 -9.64
C GLY A 271 -22.02 -2.22 -8.15
N THR A 272 -21.83 -3.49 -7.75
CA THR A 272 -21.48 -3.91 -6.38
C THR A 272 -20.12 -4.59 -6.38
N ALA A 273 -19.31 -4.36 -5.35
CA ALA A 273 -18.04 -5.08 -5.19
C ALA A 273 -18.26 -6.60 -5.11
N SER A 274 -17.24 -7.36 -5.48
CA SER A 274 -17.18 -8.82 -5.43
C SER A 274 -16.10 -9.30 -4.46
N PHE A 275 -16.31 -10.48 -3.90
CA PHE A 275 -15.43 -11.08 -2.89
C PHE A 275 -15.23 -12.57 -3.18
N LEU A 276 -14.04 -13.08 -2.85
CA LEU A 276 -13.75 -14.52 -2.81
C LEU A 276 -12.80 -14.80 -1.64
N SER A 277 -13.18 -15.71 -0.76
CA SER A 277 -12.20 -16.45 0.04
C SER A 277 -11.70 -17.63 -0.78
N LEU A 278 -10.38 -17.87 -0.80
CA LEU A 278 -9.82 -19.09 -1.40
C LEU A 278 -10.05 -20.31 -0.49
N GLY A 279 -10.36 -20.09 0.78
CA GLY A 279 -10.62 -21.16 1.74
C GLY A 279 -9.40 -22.05 2.00
N ILE A 280 -8.18 -21.53 1.85
CA ILE A 280 -6.94 -22.22 2.23
C ILE A 280 -6.86 -22.15 3.76
N PRO A 281 -7.02 -23.26 4.49
CA PRO A 281 -7.31 -23.19 5.92
C PRO A 281 -6.07 -22.85 6.77
N VAL A 282 -4.87 -23.24 6.30
CA VAL A 282 -3.59 -23.05 6.98
C VAL A 282 -2.76 -21.99 6.25
N ALA A 283 -2.20 -21.03 6.98
CA ALA A 283 -1.27 -20.04 6.45
C ALA A 283 -0.12 -20.72 5.71
N GLY A 284 0.11 -20.32 4.45
CA GLY A 284 1.11 -20.93 3.58
C GLY A 284 0.69 -22.24 2.92
N GLY A 285 -0.55 -22.71 3.13
CA GLY A 285 -1.09 -23.88 2.46
C GLY A 285 -1.11 -23.72 0.92
N PRO A 286 -0.99 -24.83 0.17
CA PRO A 286 -1.01 -24.79 -1.29
C PRO A 286 -2.40 -24.48 -1.83
N ILE A 287 -2.47 -23.86 -3.02
CA ILE A 287 -3.73 -23.56 -3.71
C ILE A 287 -4.57 -24.82 -4.03
N SER A 288 -3.95 -26.00 -4.06
CA SER A 288 -4.65 -27.29 -4.22
C SER A 288 -5.57 -27.65 -3.05
N GLU A 289 -5.37 -27.03 -1.88
CA GLU A 289 -6.24 -27.18 -0.70
C GLU A 289 -7.34 -26.11 -0.63
N ALA A 290 -7.42 -25.22 -1.64
CA ALA A 290 -8.43 -24.19 -1.69
C ALA A 290 -9.85 -24.78 -1.74
N ALA A 291 -10.74 -24.21 -0.94
CA ALA A 291 -12.17 -24.42 -0.98
C ALA A 291 -12.84 -23.05 -1.20
N PRO A 292 -12.91 -22.55 -2.44
CA PRO A 292 -13.31 -21.17 -2.69
C PRO A 292 -14.75 -20.89 -2.27
N ASP A 293 -14.96 -19.77 -1.58
CA ASP A 293 -16.27 -19.32 -1.11
C ASP A 293 -16.46 -17.83 -1.43
N ALA A 294 -17.49 -17.53 -2.23
CA ALA A 294 -17.84 -16.16 -2.61
C ALA A 294 -18.82 -15.49 -1.62
N THR A 295 -19.20 -16.20 -0.55
CA THR A 295 -20.07 -15.66 0.49
C THR A 295 -19.42 -14.45 1.14
N PHE A 296 -20.14 -13.33 1.18
CA PHE A 296 -19.65 -12.13 1.83
C PHE A 296 -19.44 -12.38 3.32
N PRO A 297 -18.33 -11.88 3.90
CA PRO A 297 -18.11 -12.03 5.32
C PRO A 297 -19.13 -11.21 6.12
N PRO A 298 -19.41 -11.60 7.37
CA PRO A 298 -20.44 -10.94 8.19
C PRO A 298 -20.10 -9.47 8.47
N LEU A 299 -21.13 -8.62 8.53
CA LEU A 299 -20.99 -7.20 8.85
C LEU A 299 -20.82 -6.98 10.37
N LEU A 300 -19.66 -7.38 10.88
CA LEU A 300 -19.30 -7.21 12.28
C LEU A 300 -18.77 -5.77 12.53
N PRO A 301 -19.06 -5.16 13.70
CA PRO A 301 -18.42 -3.91 14.07
C PRO A 301 -16.91 -4.08 14.19
N LEU A 302 -16.16 -3.26 13.45
CA LEU A 302 -14.71 -3.07 13.63
C LEU A 302 -14.46 -1.60 13.92
N THR A 303 -13.74 -1.33 15.01
CA THR A 303 -13.39 0.04 15.41
C THR A 303 -12.29 0.54 14.49
N GLU A 304 -12.53 1.68 13.84
CA GLU A 304 -11.48 2.33 13.05
C GLU A 304 -10.33 2.76 13.96
N PRO A 305 -9.07 2.51 13.55
CA PRO A 305 -7.91 3.04 14.24
C PRO A 305 -8.00 4.55 14.46
N GLU A 306 -7.40 5.03 15.54
CA GLU A 306 -7.34 6.48 15.78
C GLU A 306 -6.54 7.18 14.68
N ARG A 307 -6.93 8.43 14.37
CA ARG A 307 -6.15 9.27 13.47
C ARG A 307 -4.77 9.57 14.03
N VAL A 308 -3.75 9.46 13.18
CA VAL A 308 -2.38 9.82 13.55
C VAL A 308 -2.30 11.32 13.83
N ARG A 309 -1.74 11.68 15.00
CA ARG A 309 -1.52 13.07 15.41
C ARG A 309 -0.03 13.31 15.59
N ILE A 310 0.53 14.22 14.80
CA ILE A 310 1.87 14.76 15.06
C ILE A 310 1.66 15.83 16.14
N ARG A 311 2.19 15.59 17.35
CA ARG A 311 2.21 16.61 18.40
C ARG A 311 3.29 17.63 18.02
N ASN A 312 2.91 18.91 17.90
CA ASN A 312 3.85 20.04 17.89
C ASN A 312 4.35 20.31 19.30
#